data_AF-A0A0F9E4A7-F1
#
_entry.id   AF-A0A0F9E4A7-F1
#
_cell.length_a   1.000
_cell.length_b   1.000
_cell.length_c   1.000
_cell.angle_alpha   90.00
_cell.angle_beta   90.00
_cell.angle_gamma   90.00
#
_symmetry.space_group_name_H-M   'P 1'
#
loop_
_entity.id
_entity.type
_entity.pdbx_description
1 polymer ?
#
loop_
_entity_poly.entity_id
_entity_poly.type
_entity_poly.pdbx_seq_one_letter_code
_entity_poly.pdbx_strand_id
1 'polypeptide(L)'
;LNPDYEIGEKKYAPGKHNWCPTKGDINCPLCGKNDWCLVSADNPQSPSAVICGRTPVGALRYIEDSGFLHILRDSGRVGGSNRSALISSDHPTLVVEGYTDVAAAFDLGFVAVGRASATSIKSSLVQILRGLDVVVIGENDGGVGVTGMEQTFHALQPGCSLTQKILPAQGFKDLRDWSNRGELTLSSLLEYIGEHGDDSVSTDILEDDNPTTVAAAFLEDQYSHGKVLTLRNHKGQWMFFKHGRYIKVDPDTLRGQIYSYLEDKTYKKVGAKGEIIYAQFRLGRSKVTDIIDACNQWCTITGEPPQWLDGKQHLEPSNCIVFRNGIIDLKRYFEGEQHILEPDPRYFCLNAIPYDFDPLLNAGDILQYFHAIFNGREDSIDLLQEWFGYHLTLDMSFEKMMILRGPPRSGKGTILGIMMAMLGDDQVVSTELSALATDFGYAPLVGKSAAFLPDAKVGWKRNIGQATEKLLQVIGGDPVGVNAKFKDVRGAVRLTCKFTMAVNIMPEI
;
A
#
# COMPACT_ATOMS: atom_id res chain seq x y z
N LEU A 1 33.53 43.92 -24.64
CA LEU A 1 34.36 44.19 -23.44
C LEU A 1 34.74 45.66 -23.50
N ASN A 2 34.37 46.40 -22.47
CA ASN A 2 34.45 47.86 -22.38
C ASN A 2 35.92 48.31 -22.26
N PRO A 3 36.44 49.27 -23.06
CA PRO A 3 37.86 49.63 -23.09
C PRO A 3 38.37 50.39 -21.85
N ASP A 4 37.49 50.87 -20.98
CA ASP A 4 37.83 51.86 -19.94
C ASP A 4 37.67 51.35 -18.49
N TYR A 5 38.14 50.13 -18.19
CA TYR A 5 38.19 49.66 -16.80
C TYR A 5 39.61 49.30 -16.36
N GLU A 6 40.36 50.32 -15.92
CA GLU A 6 41.54 50.17 -15.06
C GLU A 6 41.23 50.68 -13.66
N ILE A 7 41.05 49.78 -12.68
CA ILE A 7 41.26 50.09 -11.25
C ILE A 7 41.86 48.88 -10.52
N GLY A 8 43.12 49.02 -10.07
CA GLY A 8 43.71 48.26 -8.94
C GLY A 8 45.06 47.55 -9.19
N GLU A 9 45.90 47.43 -8.14
CA GLU A 9 47.07 46.53 -8.06
C GLU A 9 46.66 45.04 -8.00
N LYS A 10 45.76 44.62 -8.89
CA LYS A 10 45.57 43.22 -9.23
C LYS A 10 46.08 43.05 -10.64
N LYS A 11 47.34 42.62 -10.78
CA LYS A 11 47.77 41.95 -12.02
C LYS A 11 46.71 40.89 -12.31
N TYR A 12 46.08 40.99 -13.47
CA TYR A 12 45.16 39.97 -13.97
C TYR A 12 45.73 38.58 -13.68
N ALA A 13 45.05 37.82 -12.83
CA ALA A 13 45.38 36.44 -12.54
C ALA A 13 44.57 35.59 -13.52
N PRO A 14 45.20 35.04 -14.58
CA PRO A 14 44.47 34.22 -15.54
C PRO A 14 43.86 32.99 -14.85
N GLY A 15 42.56 32.74 -15.08
CA GLY A 15 41.89 31.50 -14.68
C GLY A 15 42.29 30.31 -15.57
N LYS A 16 41.84 29.11 -15.20
CA LYS A 16 42.21 27.80 -15.80
C LYS A 16 42.00 27.69 -17.32
N HIS A 17 41.20 28.57 -17.93
CA HIS A 17 40.90 28.58 -19.37
C HIS A 17 41.55 29.74 -20.15
N ASN A 18 42.45 30.50 -19.52
CA ASN A 18 43.13 31.63 -20.16
C ASN A 18 44.45 31.20 -20.82
N TRP A 19 44.96 32.06 -21.70
CA TRP A 19 46.27 31.90 -22.34
C TRP A 19 47.35 32.63 -21.55
N CYS A 20 48.50 32.00 -21.37
CA CYS A 20 49.69 32.63 -20.80
C CYS A 20 50.82 32.67 -21.83
N PRO A 21 51.56 33.78 -21.93
CA PRO A 21 52.68 33.87 -22.86
C PRO A 21 53.84 33.01 -22.39
N THR A 22 54.51 32.35 -23.33
CA THR A 22 55.79 31.70 -23.08
C THR A 22 56.80 32.79 -22.73
N LYS A 23 57.20 32.87 -21.45
CA LYS A 23 58.18 33.81 -20.88
C LYS A 23 58.82 33.17 -19.65
N GLY A 24 60.03 33.59 -19.28
CA GLY A 24 60.77 33.01 -18.16
C GLY A 24 61.09 31.54 -18.41
N ASP A 25 60.71 30.67 -17.47
CA ASP A 25 60.98 29.22 -17.51
C ASP A 25 59.95 28.42 -18.34
N ILE A 26 59.05 29.09 -19.06
CA ILE A 26 58.00 28.46 -19.87
C ILE A 26 58.38 28.53 -21.35
N ASN A 27 58.73 27.37 -21.92
CA ASN A 27 59.03 27.20 -23.34
C ASN A 27 57.82 26.67 -24.11
N CYS A 28 57.64 27.12 -25.35
CA CYS A 28 56.66 26.50 -26.26
C CYS A 28 57.08 25.05 -26.55
N PRO A 29 56.24 24.03 -26.27
CA PRO A 29 56.61 22.63 -26.49
C PRO A 29 56.72 22.25 -27.98
N LEU A 30 56.24 23.11 -28.88
CA LEU A 30 56.26 22.86 -30.32
C LEU A 30 57.45 23.48 -31.04
N CYS A 31 57.81 24.72 -30.72
CA CYS A 31 58.92 25.42 -31.37
C CYS A 31 60.14 25.63 -30.47
N GLY A 32 60.04 25.27 -29.18
CA GLY A 32 61.11 25.39 -28.19
C GLY A 32 61.48 26.83 -27.79
N LYS A 33 60.72 27.84 -28.23
CA LYS A 33 61.00 29.26 -27.94
C LYS A 33 60.24 29.75 -26.71
N ASN A 34 60.83 30.70 -25.98
CA ASN A 34 60.27 31.34 -24.79
C ASN A 34 59.75 32.76 -25.06
N ASP A 35 59.28 33.00 -26.28
CA ASP A 35 58.76 34.27 -26.74
C ASP A 35 57.59 34.07 -27.72
N TRP A 36 56.69 35.05 -27.75
CA TRP A 36 55.60 35.20 -28.73
C TRP A 36 54.49 34.13 -28.73
N CYS A 37 54.77 32.92 -28.26
CA CYS A 37 53.78 31.84 -28.20
C CYS A 37 52.90 31.96 -26.96
N LEU A 38 51.71 31.35 -27.02
CA LEU A 38 50.78 31.27 -25.91
C LEU A 38 50.54 29.80 -25.55
N VAL A 39 50.55 29.48 -24.26
CA VAL A 39 50.19 28.15 -23.74
C VAL A 39 49.00 28.26 -22.80
N SER A 40 48.21 27.20 -22.68
CA SER A 40 47.08 27.18 -21.76
C SER A 40 47.54 27.37 -20.31
N ALA A 41 46.81 28.21 -19.55
CA ALA A 41 47.17 28.58 -18.18
C ALA A 41 46.85 27.50 -17.13
N ASP A 42 46.18 26.42 -17.53
CA ASP A 42 45.89 25.25 -16.68
C ASP A 42 47.16 24.55 -16.17
N ASN A 43 48.14 24.35 -17.05
CA ASN A 43 49.45 23.81 -16.72
C ASN A 43 50.51 24.27 -17.74
N PRO A 44 51.12 25.47 -17.57
CA PRO A 44 52.01 26.04 -18.58
C PRO A 44 53.27 25.21 -18.89
N GLN A 45 53.72 24.37 -17.95
CA GLN A 45 54.87 23.46 -18.14
C GLN A 45 54.50 22.21 -18.94
N SER A 46 53.20 21.89 -19.03
CA SER A 46 52.67 20.75 -19.77
C SER A 46 51.26 21.08 -20.30
N PRO A 47 51.15 22.03 -21.24
CA PRO A 47 49.87 22.64 -21.60
C PRO A 47 48.97 21.71 -22.40
N SER A 48 47.66 21.84 -22.22
CA SER A 48 46.65 21.11 -23.01
C SER A 48 46.47 21.70 -24.41
N ALA A 49 46.74 23.01 -24.58
CA ALA A 49 46.71 23.68 -25.88
C ALA A 49 47.81 24.75 -26.01
N VAL A 50 48.27 24.99 -27.24
CA VAL A 50 49.35 25.94 -27.56
C VAL A 50 49.00 26.73 -28.82
N ILE A 51 49.09 28.05 -28.78
CA ILE A 51 49.13 28.90 -29.98
C ILE A 51 50.60 29.19 -30.29
N CYS A 52 51.11 28.53 -31.31
CA CYS A 52 52.49 28.66 -31.77
C CYS A 52 52.57 29.59 -32.98
N GLY A 53 53.33 30.68 -32.89
CA GLY A 53 53.53 31.59 -34.01
C GLY A 53 54.45 31.07 -35.13
N ARG A 54 55.02 29.86 -34.99
CA ARG A 54 56.12 29.39 -35.85
C ARG A 54 55.92 28.01 -36.48
N THR A 55 55.15 27.12 -35.84
CA THR A 55 54.96 25.75 -36.30
C THR A 55 53.55 25.55 -36.87
N PRO A 56 53.39 25.45 -38.21
CA PRO A 56 52.08 25.18 -38.83
C PRO A 56 51.74 23.68 -38.86
N VAL A 57 52.74 22.80 -38.83
CA VAL A 57 52.56 21.35 -38.94
C VAL A 57 51.88 20.81 -37.69
N GLY A 58 50.72 20.15 -37.86
CA GLY A 58 49.92 19.59 -36.75
C GLY A 58 48.91 20.56 -36.13
N ALA A 59 48.80 21.79 -36.64
CA ALA A 59 47.87 22.79 -36.11
C ALA A 59 46.42 22.47 -36.48
N LEU A 60 45.50 22.68 -35.53
CA LEU A 60 44.06 22.58 -35.74
C LEU A 60 43.54 23.71 -36.64
N ARG A 61 44.01 24.95 -36.41
CA ARG A 61 43.67 26.13 -37.22
C ARG A 61 44.65 27.28 -37.02
N TYR A 62 44.69 28.20 -37.97
CA TYR A 62 45.38 29.49 -37.82
C TYR A 62 44.46 30.53 -37.19
N ILE A 63 45.01 31.35 -36.31
CA ILE A 63 44.36 32.50 -35.66
C ILE A 63 45.10 33.75 -36.11
N GLU A 64 44.35 34.64 -36.75
CA GLU A 64 44.86 35.94 -37.21
C GLU A 64 45.49 36.71 -36.04
N ASP A 65 46.64 37.34 -36.29
CA ASP A 65 47.46 38.08 -35.33
C ASP A 65 48.03 37.29 -34.12
N SER A 66 47.75 35.98 -34.00
CA SER A 66 48.17 35.17 -32.84
C SER A 66 48.98 33.92 -33.19
N GLY A 67 48.77 33.30 -34.36
CA GLY A 67 49.52 32.14 -34.83
C GLY A 67 48.70 30.85 -34.99
N PHE A 68 49.36 29.70 -34.98
CA PHE A 68 48.75 28.39 -35.22
C PHE A 68 48.31 27.74 -33.91
N LEU A 69 47.03 27.41 -33.75
CA LEU A 69 46.48 26.71 -32.59
C LEU A 69 46.70 25.20 -32.70
N HIS A 70 47.29 24.61 -31.68
CA HIS A 70 47.52 23.17 -31.50
C HIS A 70 46.83 22.69 -30.22
N ILE A 71 46.17 21.55 -30.29
CA ILE A 71 45.61 20.86 -29.13
C ILE A 71 46.55 19.68 -28.83
N LEU A 72 47.20 19.70 -27.67
CA LEU A 72 48.21 18.71 -27.28
C LEU A 72 47.61 17.58 -26.42
N ARG A 73 46.49 17.85 -25.77
CA ARG A 73 45.69 16.87 -25.04
C ARG A 73 44.22 17.10 -25.37
N ASP A 74 43.61 16.13 -26.04
CA ASP A 74 42.23 16.20 -26.56
C ASP A 74 41.13 16.08 -25.48
N SER A 75 41.41 16.46 -24.22
CA SER A 75 40.45 16.31 -23.12
C SER A 75 39.31 17.34 -23.13
N GLY A 76 39.12 18.09 -24.22
CA GLY A 76 37.98 18.97 -24.43
C GLY A 76 37.04 18.37 -25.48
N ARG A 77 35.96 17.69 -25.06
CA ARG A 77 34.94 17.15 -25.96
C ARG A 77 34.26 18.29 -26.74
N VAL A 78 34.73 18.57 -27.96
CA VAL A 78 34.01 19.41 -28.92
C VAL A 78 32.98 18.51 -29.59
N GLY A 79 31.72 18.60 -29.14
CA GLY A 79 30.62 17.83 -29.72
C GLY A 79 30.43 18.13 -31.20
N GLY A 80 30.39 17.08 -32.02
CA GLY A 80 29.97 17.16 -33.41
C GLY A 80 28.54 17.68 -33.53
N SER A 81 28.27 18.35 -34.65
CA SER A 81 27.00 19.01 -34.99
C SER A 81 25.76 18.14 -34.68
N ASN A 82 25.18 18.33 -33.50
CA ASN A 82 23.81 17.94 -33.21
C ASN A 82 23.10 19.16 -32.64
N ARG A 83 21.84 19.35 -33.04
CA ARG A 83 20.98 20.47 -32.61
C ARG A 83 20.57 20.40 -31.12
N SER A 84 21.42 19.79 -30.28
CA SER A 84 21.23 19.71 -28.84
C SER A 84 21.91 20.92 -28.18
N ALA A 85 21.26 21.49 -27.17
CA ALA A 85 21.87 22.50 -26.32
C ALA A 85 22.97 21.92 -25.40
N LEU A 86 23.05 20.58 -25.31
CA LEU A 86 23.99 19.86 -24.45
C LEU A 86 25.10 19.20 -25.28
N ILE A 87 26.29 19.13 -24.67
CA ILE A 87 27.45 18.45 -25.23
C ILE A 87 27.18 16.93 -25.24
N SER A 88 27.60 16.23 -26.29
CA SER A 88 27.52 14.77 -26.36
C SER A 88 28.36 14.12 -25.26
N SER A 89 27.77 13.14 -24.56
CA SER A 89 28.41 12.39 -23.48
C SER A 89 28.17 10.90 -23.68
N ASP A 90 29.17 10.08 -23.33
CA ASP A 90 29.05 8.61 -23.26
C ASP A 90 28.39 8.14 -21.93
N HIS A 91 28.03 9.10 -21.07
CA HIS A 91 27.44 8.89 -19.73
C HIS A 91 26.07 9.58 -19.65
N PRO A 92 25.16 9.10 -18.77
CA PRO A 92 23.85 9.72 -18.59
C PRO A 92 23.99 11.19 -18.20
N THR A 93 23.03 12.01 -18.63
CA THR A 93 22.95 13.42 -18.27
C THR A 93 22.38 13.54 -16.86
N LEU A 94 23.07 14.26 -15.98
CA LEU A 94 22.61 14.46 -14.60
C LEU A 94 21.66 15.65 -14.51
N VAL A 95 20.54 15.48 -13.81
CA VAL A 95 19.62 16.57 -13.48
C VAL A 95 19.70 16.82 -11.98
N VAL A 96 20.17 18.01 -11.61
CA VAL A 96 20.52 18.38 -10.23
C VAL A 96 19.82 19.66 -9.84
N GLU A 97 19.62 19.89 -8.54
CA GLU A 97 18.81 21.01 -8.05
C GLU A 97 19.47 22.38 -8.28
N GLY A 98 20.71 22.58 -7.83
CA GLY A 98 21.39 23.88 -7.87
C GLY A 98 22.45 24.03 -8.98
N TYR A 99 22.77 25.28 -9.33
CA TYR A 99 23.88 25.60 -10.25
C TYR A 99 25.25 25.16 -9.69
N THR A 100 25.37 25.04 -8.38
CA THR A 100 26.58 24.56 -7.72
C THR A 100 26.75 23.05 -7.85
N ASP A 101 25.66 22.29 -7.88
CA ASP A 101 25.68 20.85 -8.15
C ASP A 101 25.96 20.55 -9.62
N VAL A 102 25.50 21.43 -10.52
CA VAL A 102 25.87 21.36 -11.94
C VAL A 102 27.38 21.47 -12.08
N ALA A 103 28.01 22.44 -11.41
CA ALA A 103 29.46 22.59 -11.43
C ALA A 103 30.17 21.34 -10.88
N ALA A 104 29.69 20.78 -9.76
CA ALA A 104 30.24 19.55 -9.19
C ALA A 104 30.12 18.36 -10.16
N ALA A 105 29.00 18.22 -10.86
CA ALA A 105 28.81 17.19 -11.88
C ALA A 105 29.79 17.35 -13.06
N PHE A 106 30.02 18.59 -13.52
CA PHE A 106 31.03 18.88 -14.55
C PHE A 106 32.45 18.55 -14.09
N ASP A 107 32.79 18.86 -12.84
CA ASP A 107 34.10 18.51 -12.26
C ASP A 107 34.30 16.99 -12.17
N LEU A 108 33.21 16.24 -11.99
CA LEU A 108 33.18 14.77 -12.03
C LEU A 108 33.16 14.20 -13.46
N GLY A 109 33.08 15.04 -14.50
CA GLY A 109 33.09 14.61 -15.90
C GLY A 109 31.73 14.29 -16.52
N PHE A 110 30.62 14.61 -15.84
CA PHE A 110 29.27 14.47 -16.37
C PHE A 110 28.78 15.73 -17.09
N VAL A 111 27.84 15.54 -18.01
CA VAL A 111 27.01 16.64 -18.51
C VAL A 111 25.82 16.76 -17.57
N ALA A 112 25.56 17.97 -17.08
CA ALA A 112 24.50 18.21 -16.11
C ALA A 112 23.65 19.44 -16.43
N VAL A 113 22.38 19.38 -16.02
CA VAL A 113 21.43 20.49 -16.12
C VAL A 113 20.84 20.79 -14.75
N GLY A 114 20.91 22.07 -14.37
CA GLY A 114 20.36 22.57 -13.11
C GLY A 114 18.87 22.84 -13.21
N ARG A 115 18.14 22.60 -12.12
CA ARG A 115 16.72 22.92 -12.02
C ARG A 115 16.55 24.38 -11.61
N ALA A 116 15.66 25.11 -12.28
CA ALA A 116 15.47 26.53 -12.00
C ALA A 116 14.75 26.79 -10.64
N SER A 117 14.14 25.75 -10.04
CA SER A 117 13.51 25.77 -8.70
C SER A 117 13.07 24.34 -8.31
N ALA A 118 13.05 24.04 -7.00
CA ALA A 118 12.65 22.75 -6.42
C ALA A 118 11.25 22.25 -6.84
N THR A 119 10.36 23.16 -7.27
CA THR A 119 8.94 22.87 -7.52
C THR A 119 8.45 23.21 -8.93
N SER A 120 9.31 23.73 -9.82
CA SER A 120 8.89 24.15 -11.16
C SER A 120 9.73 23.50 -12.26
N ILE A 121 9.13 22.52 -12.93
CA ILE A 121 9.67 21.93 -14.14
C ILE A 121 9.21 22.79 -15.30
N LYS A 122 10.13 23.58 -15.86
CA LYS A 122 9.84 24.32 -17.09
C LYS A 122 9.82 23.34 -18.26
N SER A 123 8.84 23.47 -19.16
CA SER A 123 8.73 22.68 -20.40
C SER A 123 10.00 22.69 -21.26
N SER A 124 10.84 23.71 -21.12
CA SER A 124 12.16 23.81 -21.73
C SER A 124 13.15 22.74 -21.28
N LEU A 125 13.09 22.28 -20.01
CA LEU A 125 13.99 21.24 -19.49
C LEU A 125 13.71 19.89 -20.17
N VAL A 126 12.43 19.51 -20.24
CA VAL A 126 11.97 18.29 -20.92
C VAL A 126 12.32 18.30 -22.40
N GLN A 127 12.25 19.47 -23.05
CA GLN A 127 12.62 19.61 -24.46
C GLN A 127 14.11 19.41 -24.72
N ILE A 128 14.99 19.88 -23.82
CA ILE A 128 16.44 19.76 -23.95
C ILE A 128 16.92 18.32 -23.68
N LEU A 129 16.24 17.61 -22.78
CA LEU A 129 16.63 16.27 -22.34
C LEU A 129 15.97 15.12 -23.12
N ARG A 130 15.08 15.44 -24.07
CA ARG A 130 14.33 14.45 -24.83
C ARG A 130 15.27 13.50 -25.60
N GLY A 131 15.07 12.20 -25.42
CA GLY A 131 15.84 11.13 -26.06
C GLY A 131 17.23 10.88 -25.47
N LEU A 132 17.54 11.48 -24.30
CA LEU A 132 18.77 11.21 -23.57
C LEU A 132 18.53 10.19 -22.45
N ASP A 133 19.62 9.56 -21.98
CA ASP A 133 19.63 8.84 -20.71
C ASP A 133 19.85 9.86 -19.58
N VAL A 134 18.98 9.83 -18.58
CA VAL A 134 18.92 10.86 -17.54
C VAL A 134 18.90 10.25 -16.15
N VAL A 135 19.69 10.82 -15.24
CA VAL A 135 19.65 10.51 -13.81
C VAL A 135 19.31 11.77 -13.04
N VAL A 136 18.21 11.76 -12.29
CA VAL A 136 17.80 12.86 -11.42
C VAL A 136 18.38 12.65 -10.02
N ILE A 137 19.20 13.59 -9.56
CA ILE A 137 19.79 13.54 -8.22
C ILE A 137 19.09 14.55 -7.32
N GLY A 138 18.45 14.07 -6.26
CA GLY A 138 17.75 14.90 -5.26
C GLY A 138 18.66 15.44 -4.15
N GLU A 139 18.10 16.30 -3.30
CA GLU A 139 18.72 16.68 -2.02
C GLU A 139 18.18 15.82 -0.86
N ASN A 140 19.05 15.45 0.06
CA ASN A 140 18.74 14.73 1.29
C ASN A 140 18.45 15.74 2.42
N ASP A 141 17.43 16.58 2.24
CA ASP A 141 17.11 17.74 3.09
C ASP A 141 15.86 17.58 3.97
N GLY A 142 15.31 16.36 4.07
CA GLY A 142 14.17 16.06 4.92
C GLY A 142 12.79 16.30 4.28
N GLY A 143 12.71 16.47 2.95
CA GLY A 143 11.48 16.17 2.21
C GLY A 143 11.24 16.99 0.94
N VAL A 144 11.60 18.27 0.92
CA VAL A 144 11.34 19.16 -0.24
C VAL A 144 12.22 18.79 -1.44
N GLY A 145 13.50 18.49 -1.21
CA GLY A 145 14.44 18.02 -2.23
C GLY A 145 14.06 16.67 -2.83
N VAL A 146 13.61 15.74 -1.99
CA VAL A 146 13.08 14.42 -2.40
C VAL A 146 11.83 14.60 -3.27
N THR A 147 10.89 15.43 -2.83
CA THR A 147 9.66 15.72 -3.58
C THR A 147 9.96 16.33 -4.94
N GLY A 148 10.90 17.28 -5.01
CA GLY A 148 11.32 17.87 -6.28
C GLY A 148 11.98 16.87 -7.22
N MET A 149 12.80 15.96 -6.70
CA MET A 149 13.44 14.89 -7.46
C MET A 149 12.39 14.00 -8.11
N GLU A 150 11.41 13.52 -7.34
CA GLU A 150 10.29 12.69 -7.83
C GLU A 150 9.51 13.39 -8.95
N GLN A 151 9.13 14.66 -8.74
CA GLN A 151 8.43 15.44 -9.77
C GLN A 151 9.23 15.50 -11.09
N THR A 152 10.54 15.70 -10.99
CA THR A 152 11.43 15.85 -12.16
C THR A 152 11.64 14.54 -12.88
N PHE A 153 11.83 13.46 -12.12
CA PHE A 153 11.89 12.10 -12.62
C PHE A 153 10.66 11.78 -13.48
N HIS A 154 9.46 12.03 -12.96
CA HIS A 154 8.24 11.73 -13.70
C HIS A 154 8.01 12.60 -14.94
N ALA A 155 8.36 13.88 -14.90
CA ALA A 155 8.19 14.75 -16.08
C ALA A 155 9.12 14.35 -17.23
N LEU A 156 10.25 13.70 -16.93
CA LEU A 156 11.24 13.28 -17.91
C LEU A 156 11.00 11.87 -18.45
N GLN A 157 10.37 11.00 -17.67
CA GLN A 157 10.09 9.61 -18.03
C GLN A 157 9.41 9.41 -19.42
N PRO A 158 8.41 10.21 -19.84
CA PRO A 158 7.77 10.02 -21.15
C PRO A 158 8.63 10.46 -22.35
N GLY A 159 9.70 11.23 -22.12
CA GLY A 159 10.47 11.88 -23.17
C GLY A 159 11.93 11.42 -23.26
N CYS A 160 12.45 10.70 -22.27
CA CYS A 160 13.84 10.27 -22.19
C CYS A 160 13.97 8.78 -22.52
N SER A 161 15.17 8.35 -22.92
CA SER A 161 15.45 6.97 -23.34
C SER A 161 15.55 6.03 -22.15
N LEU A 162 16.18 6.52 -21.08
CA LEU A 162 16.29 5.90 -19.77
C LEU A 162 16.17 7.02 -18.73
N THR A 163 15.39 6.81 -17.67
CA THR A 163 15.30 7.76 -16.56
C THR A 163 15.46 7.00 -15.25
N GLN A 164 16.40 7.42 -14.41
CA GLN A 164 16.58 6.94 -13.05
C GLN A 164 16.60 8.12 -12.06
N LYS A 165 16.35 7.86 -10.78
CA LYS A 165 16.50 8.82 -9.70
C LYS A 165 17.37 8.24 -8.59
N ILE A 166 18.15 9.09 -7.93
CA ILE A 166 18.95 8.72 -6.74
C ILE A 166 18.99 9.85 -5.72
N LEU A 167 19.19 9.47 -4.46
CA LEU A 167 19.61 10.39 -3.40
C LEU A 167 21.11 10.21 -3.12
N PRO A 168 21.82 11.28 -2.69
CA PRO A 168 23.17 11.17 -2.20
C PRO A 168 23.30 10.13 -1.08
N ALA A 169 24.47 9.51 -0.97
CA ALA A 169 24.74 8.54 0.09
C ALA A 169 24.48 9.12 1.49
N GLN A 170 24.16 8.25 2.45
CA GLN A 170 23.80 8.65 3.80
C GLN A 170 24.90 9.53 4.44
N GLY A 171 24.51 10.72 4.93
CA GLY A 171 25.44 11.70 5.53
C GLY A 171 25.88 12.83 4.60
N PHE A 172 25.46 12.81 3.33
CA PHE A 172 25.64 13.90 2.38
C PHE A 172 24.30 14.56 2.04
N LYS A 173 24.32 15.89 1.94
CA LYS A 173 23.12 16.69 1.68
C LYS A 173 22.77 16.77 0.20
N ASP A 174 23.72 17.16 -0.63
CA ASP A 174 23.56 17.42 -2.07
C ASP A 174 24.75 16.82 -2.85
N LEU A 175 24.70 16.84 -4.19
CA LEU A 175 25.77 16.26 -5.01
C LEU A 175 27.11 16.97 -4.78
N ARG A 176 27.10 18.29 -4.58
CA ARG A 176 28.31 19.05 -4.28
C ARG A 176 28.92 18.67 -2.94
N ASP A 177 28.12 18.57 -1.88
CA ASP A 177 28.55 18.14 -0.54
C ASP A 177 29.16 16.73 -0.62
N TRP A 178 28.53 15.85 -1.40
CA TRP A 178 29.02 14.51 -1.64
C TRP A 178 30.35 14.50 -2.42
N SER A 179 30.47 15.29 -3.47
CA SER A 179 31.70 15.42 -4.26
C SER A 179 32.86 15.95 -3.39
N ASN A 180 32.62 16.98 -2.57
CA ASN A 180 33.66 17.62 -1.78
C ASN A 180 34.13 16.82 -0.56
N ARG A 181 33.22 16.10 0.11
CA ARG A 181 33.53 15.38 1.35
C ARG A 181 33.68 13.87 1.17
N GLY A 182 33.12 13.31 0.10
CA GLY A 182 33.02 11.87 -0.12
C GLY A 182 34.06 11.30 -1.08
N GLU A 183 35.06 12.08 -1.52
CA GLU A 183 36.08 11.68 -2.50
C GLU A 183 35.46 11.05 -3.78
N LEU A 184 34.34 11.62 -4.21
CA LEU A 184 33.55 11.06 -5.32
C LEU A 184 34.34 11.15 -6.63
N THR A 185 34.34 10.07 -7.41
CA THR A 185 34.91 10.02 -8.76
C THR A 185 33.84 9.69 -9.78
N LEU A 186 34.15 9.89 -11.07
CA LEU A 186 33.26 9.49 -12.17
C LEU A 186 32.85 8.01 -12.05
N SER A 187 33.82 7.13 -11.83
CA SER A 187 33.60 5.68 -11.76
C SER A 187 32.76 5.29 -10.55
N SER A 188 33.04 5.85 -9.37
CA SER A 188 32.30 5.53 -8.15
C SER A 188 30.85 6.03 -8.19
N LEU A 189 30.59 7.17 -8.84
CA LEU A 189 29.22 7.67 -9.00
C LEU A 189 28.43 6.82 -10.02
N LEU A 190 29.05 6.36 -11.12
CA LEU A 190 28.40 5.43 -12.06
C LEU A 190 28.06 4.10 -11.40
N GLU A 191 28.97 3.55 -10.60
CA GLU A 191 28.73 2.31 -9.83
C GLU A 191 27.55 2.49 -8.87
N TYR A 192 27.53 3.59 -8.10
CA TYR A 192 26.42 3.90 -7.21
C TYR A 192 25.09 4.09 -7.94
N ILE A 193 25.08 4.73 -9.12
CA ILE A 193 23.87 4.85 -9.96
C ILE A 193 23.38 3.46 -10.40
N GLY A 194 24.30 2.55 -10.75
CA GLY A 194 23.96 1.18 -11.12
C GLY A 194 23.36 0.37 -9.97
N GLU A 195 23.84 0.57 -8.74
CA GLU A 195 23.37 -0.15 -7.55
C GLU A 195 22.11 0.44 -6.91
N HIS A 196 21.96 1.77 -6.93
CA HIS A 196 20.93 2.50 -6.20
C HIS A 196 19.96 3.29 -7.10
N GLY A 197 20.14 3.27 -8.41
CA GLY A 197 19.26 3.93 -9.37
C GLY A 197 17.87 3.32 -9.38
N ASP A 198 16.89 4.10 -8.97
CA ASP A 198 15.48 3.72 -8.99
C ASP A 198 14.81 4.21 -10.27
N ASP A 199 14.14 3.31 -11.00
CA ASP A 199 13.32 3.61 -12.18
C ASP A 199 11.82 3.38 -11.91
N SER A 200 11.44 3.03 -10.68
CA SER A 200 10.07 2.76 -10.27
C SER A 200 9.26 4.03 -10.05
N VAL A 201 7.97 3.95 -10.39
CA VAL A 201 7.00 5.02 -10.11
C VAL A 201 6.57 4.89 -8.65
N SER A 202 6.75 5.95 -7.85
CA SER A 202 6.34 5.94 -6.45
C SER A 202 4.84 5.63 -6.32
N THR A 203 4.49 4.68 -5.44
CA THR A 203 3.12 4.33 -5.05
C THR A 203 2.37 5.47 -4.36
N ASP A 204 3.07 6.57 -4.06
CA ASP A 204 2.52 7.76 -3.42
C ASP A 204 1.91 8.74 -4.42
N ILE A 205 1.88 8.38 -5.70
CA ILE A 205 1.34 9.21 -6.77
C ILE A 205 0.12 8.52 -7.42
N LEU A 206 -1.04 9.12 -7.22
CA LEU A 206 -2.30 8.70 -7.84
C LEU A 206 -2.50 9.35 -9.23
N GLU A 207 -3.26 8.67 -10.09
CA GLU A 207 -3.47 9.12 -11.47
C GLU A 207 -4.26 10.43 -11.56
N ASP A 208 -5.23 10.64 -10.67
CA ASP A 208 -5.96 11.90 -10.51
C ASP A 208 -6.58 11.97 -9.10
N ASP A 209 -7.32 13.05 -8.81
CA ASP A 209 -8.08 13.15 -7.56
C ASP A 209 -9.53 12.66 -7.69
N ASN A 210 -9.92 12.00 -8.77
CA ASN A 210 -11.29 11.51 -8.91
C ASN A 210 -11.59 10.50 -7.79
N PRO A 211 -12.71 10.64 -7.05
CA PRO A 211 -13.07 9.71 -5.98
C PRO A 211 -13.03 8.24 -6.39
N THR A 212 -13.40 7.90 -7.62
CA THR A 212 -13.35 6.52 -8.15
C THR A 212 -11.93 6.01 -8.30
N THR A 213 -11.03 6.82 -8.87
CA THR A 213 -9.60 6.47 -9.03
C THR A 213 -8.94 6.28 -7.67
N VAL A 214 -9.20 7.20 -6.75
CA VAL A 214 -8.67 7.15 -5.38
C VAL A 214 -9.21 5.94 -4.63
N ALA A 215 -10.51 5.64 -4.75
CA ALA A 215 -11.13 4.47 -4.15
C ALA A 215 -10.53 3.16 -4.69
N ALA A 216 -10.31 3.04 -5.99
CA ALA A 216 -9.68 1.86 -6.58
C ALA A 216 -8.28 1.63 -5.99
N ALA A 217 -7.44 2.67 -5.98
CA ALA A 217 -6.09 2.58 -5.42
C ALA A 217 -6.10 2.28 -3.92
N PHE A 218 -6.97 2.93 -3.15
CA PHE A 218 -7.14 2.66 -1.72
C PHE A 218 -7.55 1.21 -1.45
N LEU A 219 -8.49 0.67 -2.23
CA LEU A 219 -8.93 -0.71 -2.10
C LEU A 219 -7.84 -1.70 -2.48
N GLU A 220 -7.06 -1.41 -3.52
CA GLU A 220 -5.91 -2.23 -3.93
C GLU A 220 -4.83 -2.25 -2.85
N ASP A 221 -4.46 -1.09 -2.32
CA ASP A 221 -3.36 -0.95 -1.36
C ASP A 221 -3.73 -1.48 0.05
N GLN A 222 -4.94 -1.17 0.54
CA GLN A 222 -5.33 -1.42 1.93
C GLN A 222 -6.26 -2.61 2.10
N TYR A 223 -7.01 -2.98 1.06
CA TYR A 223 -8.14 -3.90 1.14
C TYR A 223 -8.14 -4.94 0.01
N SER A 224 -6.95 -5.40 -0.36
CA SER A 224 -6.80 -6.51 -1.30
C SER A 224 -5.85 -7.58 -0.77
N HIS A 225 -6.11 -8.82 -1.16
CA HIS A 225 -5.20 -9.94 -0.99
C HIS A 225 -5.16 -10.72 -2.30
N GLY A 226 -4.02 -10.72 -3.00
CA GLY A 226 -3.90 -11.41 -4.29
C GLY A 226 -4.92 -10.95 -5.35
N LYS A 227 -5.20 -9.63 -5.42
CA LYS A 227 -6.24 -9.00 -6.27
C LYS A 227 -7.69 -9.30 -5.88
N VAL A 228 -7.93 -9.96 -4.75
CA VAL A 228 -9.26 -10.18 -4.19
C VAL A 228 -9.55 -9.10 -3.15
N LEU A 229 -10.67 -8.40 -3.31
CA LEU A 229 -11.09 -7.39 -2.34
C LEU A 229 -11.55 -8.03 -1.02
N THR A 230 -11.04 -7.48 0.08
CA THR A 230 -11.33 -7.89 1.47
C THR A 230 -12.28 -6.93 2.18
N LEU A 231 -12.57 -5.76 1.62
CA LEU A 231 -13.63 -4.85 2.10
C LEU A 231 -14.91 -5.04 1.30
N ARG A 232 -16.06 -5.09 1.98
CA ARG A 232 -17.38 -5.27 1.38
C ARG A 232 -18.43 -4.39 2.06
N ASN A 233 -19.45 -4.02 1.31
CA ASN A 233 -20.65 -3.34 1.80
C ASN A 233 -21.86 -4.26 1.58
N HIS A 234 -22.34 -4.88 2.66
CA HIS A 234 -23.52 -5.72 2.61
C HIS A 234 -24.73 -4.92 3.13
N LYS A 235 -25.62 -4.53 2.22
CA LYS A 235 -26.88 -3.81 2.55
C LYS A 235 -26.66 -2.56 3.43
N GLY A 236 -25.67 -1.73 3.09
CA GLY A 236 -25.34 -0.50 3.81
C GLY A 236 -24.41 -0.69 5.02
N GLN A 237 -23.94 -1.91 5.26
CA GLN A 237 -23.01 -2.22 6.33
C GLN A 237 -21.62 -2.59 5.79
N TRP A 238 -20.63 -1.77 6.12
CA TRP A 238 -19.23 -2.04 5.82
C TRP A 238 -18.69 -3.22 6.66
N MET A 239 -17.97 -4.11 5.99
CA MET A 239 -17.38 -5.31 6.56
C MET A 239 -16.02 -5.59 5.96
N PHE A 240 -15.08 -6.07 6.78
CA PHE A 240 -13.74 -6.44 6.36
C PHE A 240 -13.45 -7.91 6.67
N PHE A 241 -12.74 -8.57 5.77
CA PHE A 241 -12.34 -9.96 5.90
C PHE A 241 -11.17 -10.12 6.87
N LYS A 242 -11.38 -10.86 7.97
CA LYS A 242 -10.39 -11.15 8.99
C LYS A 242 -10.64 -12.51 9.62
N HIS A 243 -9.59 -13.31 9.78
CA HIS A 243 -9.66 -14.64 10.41
C HIS A 243 -10.74 -15.55 9.78
N GLY A 244 -10.79 -15.61 8.45
CA GLY A 244 -11.71 -16.48 7.71
C GLY A 244 -13.15 -15.95 7.52
N ARG A 245 -13.53 -14.81 8.13
CA ARG A 245 -14.88 -14.26 8.03
C ARG A 245 -14.91 -12.75 7.84
N TYR A 246 -16.10 -12.21 7.56
CA TYR A 246 -16.36 -10.79 7.48
C TYR A 246 -16.86 -10.23 8.83
N ILE A 247 -16.14 -9.23 9.35
CA ILE A 247 -16.49 -8.50 10.57
C ILE A 247 -16.92 -7.08 10.25
N LYS A 248 -17.81 -6.51 11.06
CA LYS A 248 -18.33 -5.16 10.87
C LYS A 248 -17.22 -4.13 11.06
N VAL A 249 -17.16 -3.14 10.16
CA VAL A 249 -16.27 -1.98 10.25
C VAL A 249 -17.10 -0.75 10.59
N ASP A 250 -16.65 0.03 11.56
CA ASP A 250 -17.24 1.33 11.86
C ASP A 250 -16.97 2.29 10.68
N PRO A 251 -17.99 2.95 10.10
CA PRO A 251 -17.81 3.95 9.06
C PRO A 251 -16.78 5.04 9.40
N ASP A 252 -16.64 5.42 10.67
CA ASP A 252 -15.67 6.45 11.09
C ASP A 252 -14.23 5.90 11.11
N THR A 253 -14.06 4.60 11.36
CA THR A 253 -12.75 3.94 11.18
C THR A 253 -12.34 3.96 9.71
N LEU A 254 -13.27 3.65 8.80
CA LEU A 254 -13.00 3.68 7.36
C LEU A 254 -12.65 5.10 6.89
N ARG A 255 -13.33 6.13 7.40
CA ARG A 255 -12.99 7.54 7.15
C ARG A 255 -11.57 7.86 7.60
N GLY A 256 -11.21 7.49 8.83
CA GLY A 256 -9.88 7.74 9.38
C GLY A 256 -8.77 7.10 8.55
N GLN A 257 -8.97 5.88 8.08
CA GLN A 257 -8.01 5.19 7.20
C GLN A 257 -7.84 5.88 5.85
N ILE A 258 -8.90 6.42 5.25
CA ILE A 258 -8.80 7.18 4.01
C ILE A 258 -8.04 8.50 4.25
N TYR A 259 -8.26 9.18 5.37
CA TYR A 259 -7.48 10.38 5.72
C TYR A 259 -5.99 10.05 5.82
N SER A 260 -5.61 9.04 6.60
CA SER A 260 -4.20 8.63 6.73
C SER A 260 -3.60 8.12 5.43
N TYR A 261 -4.37 7.40 4.61
CA TYR A 261 -3.89 6.90 3.32
C TYR A 261 -3.55 8.04 2.33
N LEU A 262 -4.23 9.19 2.43
CA LEU A 262 -4.04 10.31 1.52
C LEU A 262 -3.12 11.41 2.05
N GLU A 263 -2.71 11.35 3.32
CA GLU A 263 -1.90 12.38 3.99
C GLU A 263 -0.58 12.63 3.25
N ASP A 264 0.11 11.56 2.84
CA ASP A 264 1.41 11.61 2.17
C ASP A 264 1.33 11.40 0.65
N LYS A 265 0.11 11.27 0.09
CA LYS A 265 -0.08 11.02 -1.35
C LYS A 265 -0.23 12.30 -2.15
N THR A 266 0.23 12.26 -3.39
CA THR A 266 0.01 13.27 -4.41
C THR A 266 -0.76 12.67 -5.59
N TYR A 267 -1.26 13.53 -6.48
CA TYR A 267 -1.92 13.07 -7.69
C TYR A 267 -1.51 13.89 -8.91
N LYS A 268 -1.54 13.26 -10.09
CA LYS A 268 -1.29 13.95 -11.36
C LYS A 268 -2.45 14.89 -11.65
N LYS A 269 -2.11 16.12 -12.00
CA LYS A 269 -3.06 17.15 -12.41
C LYS A 269 -2.55 17.82 -13.68
N VAL A 270 -3.41 17.93 -14.67
CA VAL A 270 -3.08 18.64 -15.92
C VAL A 270 -3.20 20.14 -15.67
N GLY A 271 -2.08 20.85 -15.81
CA GLY A 271 -1.99 22.29 -15.73
C GLY A 271 -2.61 22.98 -16.94
N ALA A 272 -2.75 24.31 -16.86
CA ALA A 272 -3.47 25.09 -17.86
C ALA A 272 -2.83 25.07 -19.26
N LYS A 273 -1.55 24.68 -19.39
CA LYS A 273 -0.83 24.60 -20.66
C LYS A 273 -0.52 23.14 -21.07
N GLY A 274 -1.20 22.16 -20.45
CA GLY A 274 -1.05 20.74 -20.75
C GLY A 274 0.15 20.07 -20.08
N GLU A 275 0.84 20.75 -19.18
CA GLU A 275 1.88 20.17 -18.33
C GLU A 275 1.28 19.29 -17.23
N ILE A 276 1.95 18.19 -16.86
CA ILE A 276 1.56 17.39 -15.68
C ILE A 276 2.23 18.01 -14.45
N ILE A 277 1.42 18.38 -13.46
CA ILE A 277 1.86 18.81 -12.13
C ILE A 277 1.38 17.82 -11.07
N TYR A 278 2.09 17.74 -9.95
CA TYR A 278 1.74 16.88 -8.83
C TYR A 278 1.16 17.72 -7.71
N ALA A 279 -0.10 17.48 -7.39
CA ALA A 279 -0.81 18.23 -6.36
C ALA A 279 -1.02 17.36 -5.12
N GLN A 280 -0.96 17.98 -3.94
CA GLN A 280 -1.39 17.34 -2.69
C GLN A 280 -2.91 17.31 -2.60
N PHE A 281 -3.43 16.29 -1.92
CA PHE A 281 -4.86 16.21 -1.63
C PHE A 281 -5.29 17.32 -0.67
N ARG A 282 -6.30 18.09 -1.07
CA ARG A 282 -7.02 18.98 -0.14
C ARG A 282 -8.14 18.19 0.50
N LEU A 283 -7.84 17.57 1.63
CA LEU A 283 -8.78 16.68 2.32
C LEU A 283 -9.86 17.48 3.06
N GLY A 284 -11.09 17.29 2.63
CA GLY A 284 -12.29 17.78 3.29
C GLY A 284 -13.31 16.67 3.46
N ARG A 285 -14.26 16.86 4.39
CA ARG A 285 -15.29 15.86 4.71
C ARG A 285 -16.04 15.36 3.48
N SER A 286 -16.35 16.24 2.52
CA SER A 286 -17.05 15.88 1.28
C SER A 286 -16.22 14.91 0.45
N LYS A 287 -14.95 15.23 0.18
CA LYS A 287 -14.05 14.41 -0.62
C LYS A 287 -13.92 12.98 -0.09
N VAL A 288 -13.74 12.84 1.23
CA VAL A 288 -13.65 11.51 1.87
C VAL A 288 -14.98 10.76 1.77
N THR A 289 -16.10 11.46 1.88
CA THR A 289 -17.44 10.85 1.69
C THR A 289 -17.61 10.35 0.27
N ASP A 290 -17.24 11.16 -0.73
CA ASP A 290 -17.30 10.78 -2.14
C ASP A 290 -16.43 9.54 -2.43
N ILE A 291 -15.26 9.42 -1.80
CA ILE A 291 -14.36 8.25 -1.94
C ILE A 291 -14.98 6.99 -1.32
N ILE A 292 -15.56 7.09 -0.11
CA ILE A 292 -16.27 5.97 0.52
C ILE A 292 -17.44 5.51 -0.34
N ASP A 293 -18.21 6.47 -0.87
CA ASP A 293 -19.34 6.17 -1.74
C ASP A 293 -18.87 5.50 -3.04
N ALA A 294 -17.75 5.95 -3.62
CA ALA A 294 -17.14 5.36 -4.80
C ALA A 294 -16.66 3.91 -4.56
N CYS A 295 -16.24 3.54 -3.33
CA CYS A 295 -15.88 2.16 -3.01
C CYS A 295 -17.04 1.17 -3.25
N ASN A 296 -18.30 1.63 -3.17
CA ASN A 296 -19.46 0.75 -3.43
C ASN A 296 -19.48 0.18 -4.85
N GLN A 297 -18.78 0.80 -5.81
CA GLN A 297 -18.63 0.29 -7.17
C GLN A 297 -18.10 -1.15 -7.20
N TRP A 298 -17.24 -1.53 -6.25
CA TRP A 298 -16.64 -2.87 -6.17
C TRP A 298 -17.00 -3.64 -4.90
N CYS A 299 -17.37 -2.94 -3.83
CA CYS A 299 -17.58 -3.55 -2.52
C CYS A 299 -19.00 -4.07 -2.29
N THR A 300 -19.99 -3.69 -3.11
CA THR A 300 -21.40 -4.01 -2.86
C THR A 300 -21.71 -5.50 -2.91
N ILE A 301 -22.40 -6.01 -1.89
CA ILE A 301 -22.97 -7.36 -1.83
C ILE A 301 -24.49 -7.27 -1.62
N THR A 302 -25.24 -8.00 -2.44
CA THR A 302 -26.71 -8.04 -2.39
C THR A 302 -27.27 -9.36 -1.86
N GLY A 303 -26.59 -10.49 -2.09
CA GLY A 303 -26.98 -11.81 -1.60
C GLY A 303 -26.77 -11.95 -0.08
N GLU A 304 -27.42 -12.94 0.53
CA GLU A 304 -27.23 -13.25 1.96
C GLU A 304 -26.03 -14.20 2.19
N PRO A 305 -25.26 -14.03 3.28
CA PRO A 305 -24.20 -14.97 3.65
C PRO A 305 -24.76 -16.30 4.22
N PRO A 306 -24.01 -17.41 4.11
CA PRO A 306 -22.73 -17.53 3.41
C PRO A 306 -22.89 -17.69 1.89
N GLN A 307 -21.99 -17.12 1.10
CA GLN A 307 -21.97 -17.29 -0.37
C GLN A 307 -20.58 -17.07 -0.97
N TRP A 308 -20.35 -17.57 -2.19
CA TRP A 308 -19.17 -17.24 -2.99
C TRP A 308 -19.45 -16.02 -3.88
N LEU A 309 -18.51 -15.06 -3.89
CA LEU A 309 -18.68 -13.75 -4.55
C LEU A 309 -18.21 -13.70 -6.01
N ASP A 310 -17.52 -14.72 -6.51
CA ASP A 310 -16.90 -14.71 -7.85
C ASP A 310 -17.77 -15.37 -8.94
N GLY A 311 -18.97 -15.83 -8.58
CA GLY A 311 -19.91 -16.47 -9.50
C GLY A 311 -19.43 -17.79 -10.09
N LYS A 312 -18.36 -18.39 -9.53
CA LYS A 312 -17.84 -19.68 -9.96
C LYS A 312 -18.44 -20.81 -9.14
N GLN A 313 -18.34 -22.03 -9.68
CA GLN A 313 -18.68 -23.23 -8.94
C GLN A 313 -17.61 -23.49 -7.87
N HIS A 314 -18.06 -23.57 -6.62
CA HIS A 314 -17.24 -23.84 -5.44
C HIS A 314 -17.93 -24.87 -4.55
N LEU A 315 -17.43 -25.06 -3.33
CA LEU A 315 -18.10 -25.84 -2.29
C LEU A 315 -19.48 -25.27 -1.97
N GLU A 316 -20.41 -26.16 -1.62
CA GLU A 316 -21.75 -25.78 -1.18
C GLU A 316 -21.66 -25.07 0.17
N PRO A 317 -22.04 -23.78 0.29
CA PRO A 317 -21.85 -23.02 1.52
C PRO A 317 -22.52 -23.62 2.76
N SER A 318 -23.64 -24.34 2.60
CA SER A 318 -24.35 -25.00 3.71
C SER A 318 -23.60 -26.19 4.30
N ASN A 319 -22.67 -26.79 3.55
CA ASN A 319 -21.84 -27.92 3.99
C ASN A 319 -20.50 -27.46 4.60
N CYS A 320 -20.22 -26.15 4.62
CA CYS A 320 -18.92 -25.63 5.01
C CYS A 320 -18.88 -25.24 6.50
N ILE A 321 -17.79 -25.59 7.18
CA ILE A 321 -17.41 -25.01 8.47
C ILE A 321 -16.14 -24.19 8.28
N VAL A 322 -16.16 -22.94 8.76
CA VAL A 322 -15.02 -22.03 8.66
C VAL A 322 -14.26 -22.01 9.98
N PHE A 323 -12.97 -22.32 9.91
CA PHE A 323 -11.98 -22.18 10.97
C PHE A 323 -10.99 -21.06 10.63
N ARG A 324 -10.16 -20.67 11.60
CA ARG A 324 -9.15 -19.62 11.38
C ARG A 324 -8.15 -19.98 10.27
N ASN A 325 -7.79 -21.25 10.15
CA ASN A 325 -6.84 -21.77 9.16
C ASN A 325 -7.49 -22.30 7.87
N GLY A 326 -8.82 -22.26 7.72
CA GLY A 326 -9.44 -22.66 6.46
C GLY A 326 -10.90 -23.09 6.55
N ILE A 327 -11.41 -23.56 5.42
CA ILE A 327 -12.80 -23.96 5.19
C ILE A 327 -12.84 -25.46 4.97
N ILE A 328 -13.70 -26.13 5.74
CA ILE A 328 -13.91 -27.58 5.68
C ILE A 328 -15.26 -27.85 5.06
N ASP A 329 -15.29 -28.58 3.95
CA ASP A 329 -16.52 -29.19 3.43
C ASP A 329 -16.78 -30.49 4.19
N LEU A 330 -17.89 -30.53 4.94
CA LEU A 330 -18.24 -31.69 5.76
C LEU A 330 -18.42 -32.96 4.94
N LYS A 331 -19.01 -32.87 3.74
CA LYS A 331 -19.26 -34.03 2.90
C LYS A 331 -17.92 -34.65 2.47
N ARG A 332 -17.01 -33.84 1.94
CA ARG A 332 -15.67 -34.27 1.52
C ARG A 332 -14.86 -34.80 2.69
N TYR A 333 -14.92 -34.13 3.84
CA TYR A 333 -14.21 -34.55 5.05
C TYR A 333 -14.65 -35.95 5.51
N PHE A 334 -15.95 -36.21 5.56
CA PHE A 334 -16.47 -37.54 5.93
C PHE A 334 -16.29 -38.59 4.84
N GLU A 335 -16.11 -38.19 3.57
CA GLU A 335 -15.67 -39.05 2.47
C GLU A 335 -14.17 -39.37 2.50
N GLY A 336 -13.41 -38.77 3.43
CA GLY A 336 -11.99 -39.04 3.67
C GLY A 336 -11.03 -38.02 3.04
N GLU A 337 -11.53 -36.97 2.40
CA GLU A 337 -10.71 -35.89 1.86
C GLU A 337 -10.20 -34.99 3.01
N GLN A 338 -8.89 -34.97 3.21
CA GLN A 338 -8.24 -34.18 4.28
C GLN A 338 -7.85 -32.77 3.82
N HIS A 339 -8.23 -32.37 2.60
CA HIS A 339 -7.85 -31.07 2.07
C HIS A 339 -8.74 -29.96 2.65
N ILE A 340 -8.11 -29.06 3.41
CA ILE A 340 -8.73 -27.84 3.93
C ILE A 340 -8.49 -26.74 2.89
N LEU A 341 -9.54 -26.07 2.47
CA LEU A 341 -9.37 -24.87 1.64
C LEU A 341 -8.81 -23.74 2.49
N GLU A 342 -7.80 -23.03 2.00
CA GLU A 342 -7.28 -21.85 2.67
C GLU A 342 -8.37 -20.77 2.85
N PRO A 343 -8.26 -19.90 3.87
CA PRO A 343 -9.20 -18.80 4.05
C PRO A 343 -9.29 -17.92 2.80
N ASP A 344 -10.48 -17.86 2.19
CA ASP A 344 -10.69 -17.14 0.93
C ASP A 344 -11.65 -15.96 1.11
N PRO A 345 -11.23 -14.70 0.88
CA PRO A 345 -12.11 -13.55 0.96
C PRO A 345 -13.29 -13.58 -0.02
N ARG A 346 -13.25 -14.44 -1.05
CA ARG A 346 -14.41 -14.68 -1.94
C ARG A 346 -15.53 -15.45 -1.25
N TYR A 347 -15.25 -16.18 -0.17
CA TYR A 347 -16.27 -16.84 0.65
C TYR A 347 -16.83 -15.83 1.68
N PHE A 348 -17.89 -15.14 1.30
CA PHE A 348 -18.54 -14.16 2.14
C PHE A 348 -19.38 -14.85 3.22
N CYS A 349 -18.83 -14.96 4.43
CA CYS A 349 -19.49 -15.51 5.61
C CYS A 349 -19.31 -14.60 6.83
N LEU A 350 -20.21 -14.72 7.82
CA LEU A 350 -20.17 -13.95 9.08
C LEU A 350 -19.66 -14.79 10.27
N ASN A 351 -19.62 -16.11 10.09
CA ASN A 351 -19.35 -17.09 11.12
C ASN A 351 -18.03 -17.79 10.82
N ALA A 352 -17.15 -17.84 11.82
CA ALA A 352 -15.92 -18.62 11.81
C ALA A 352 -15.57 -18.99 13.25
N ILE A 353 -15.09 -20.22 13.41
CA ILE A 353 -14.57 -20.76 14.66
C ILE A 353 -13.20 -20.11 14.91
N PRO A 354 -12.93 -19.58 16.12
CA PRO A 354 -11.83 -18.65 16.37
C PRO A 354 -10.44 -19.31 16.49
N TYR A 355 -10.35 -20.62 16.26
CA TYR A 355 -9.13 -21.41 16.34
C TYR A 355 -8.92 -22.23 15.07
N ASP A 356 -7.72 -22.80 14.94
CA ASP A 356 -7.34 -23.64 13.80
C ASP A 356 -7.97 -25.02 13.94
N PHE A 357 -8.46 -25.57 12.83
CA PHE A 357 -8.84 -26.96 12.78
C PHE A 357 -7.60 -27.85 12.84
N ASP A 358 -7.64 -28.85 13.72
CA ASP A 358 -6.66 -29.92 13.81
C ASP A 358 -7.42 -31.26 13.97
N PRO A 359 -7.36 -32.16 12.98
CA PRO A 359 -8.07 -33.43 13.01
C PRO A 359 -7.51 -34.42 14.04
N LEU A 360 -6.34 -34.15 14.64
CA LEU A 360 -5.71 -35.02 15.64
C LEU A 360 -6.15 -34.68 17.08
N LEU A 361 -6.80 -33.53 17.29
CA LEU A 361 -7.27 -33.15 18.62
C LEU A 361 -8.49 -33.95 19.04
N ASN A 362 -8.51 -34.31 20.32
CA ASN A 362 -9.65 -34.96 20.97
C ASN A 362 -10.05 -34.19 22.23
N ALA A 363 -11.29 -34.37 22.66
CA ALA A 363 -11.88 -33.66 23.80
C ALA A 363 -11.93 -34.51 25.07
N GLY A 364 -10.91 -35.32 25.36
CA GLY A 364 -10.91 -36.32 26.43
C GLY A 364 -11.37 -35.81 27.81
N ASP A 365 -10.82 -34.68 28.27
CA ASP A 365 -11.19 -34.08 29.56
C ASP A 365 -12.66 -33.61 29.60
N ILE A 366 -13.15 -33.08 28.48
CA ILE A 366 -14.55 -32.64 28.34
C ILE A 366 -15.50 -33.84 28.35
N LEU A 367 -15.14 -34.92 27.64
CA LEU A 367 -15.92 -36.16 27.65
C LEU A 367 -15.94 -36.79 29.03
N GLN A 368 -14.81 -36.82 29.74
CA GLN A 368 -14.75 -37.30 31.12
C GLN A 368 -15.66 -36.48 32.05
N TYR A 369 -15.68 -35.16 31.86
CA TYR A 369 -16.62 -34.28 32.56
C TYR A 369 -18.09 -34.60 32.21
N PHE A 370 -18.41 -34.86 30.94
CA PHE A 370 -19.74 -35.27 30.52
C PHE A 370 -20.17 -36.61 31.13
N HIS A 371 -19.31 -37.63 31.13
CA HIS A 371 -19.59 -38.89 31.83
C HIS A 371 -19.87 -38.66 33.32
N ALA A 372 -19.13 -37.75 33.98
CA ALA A 372 -19.34 -37.44 35.38
C ALA A 372 -20.72 -36.80 35.64
N ILE A 373 -21.14 -35.80 34.86
CA ILE A 373 -22.41 -35.09 35.11
C ILE A 373 -23.65 -35.87 34.65
N PHE A 374 -23.50 -36.78 33.69
CA PHE A 374 -24.57 -37.67 33.21
C PHE A 374 -24.54 -39.05 33.87
N ASN A 375 -23.65 -39.30 34.84
CA ASN A 375 -23.48 -40.61 35.50
C ASN A 375 -23.27 -41.78 34.50
N GLY A 376 -22.45 -41.56 33.48
CA GLY A 376 -22.12 -42.57 32.46
C GLY A 376 -23.28 -42.90 31.51
N ARG A 377 -24.27 -42.03 31.39
CA ARG A 377 -25.43 -42.25 30.52
C ARG A 377 -25.10 -41.86 29.07
N GLU A 378 -24.60 -42.83 28.30
CA GLU A 378 -24.10 -42.63 26.93
C GLU A 378 -25.08 -41.94 25.98
N ASP A 379 -26.37 -42.31 25.99
CA ASP A 379 -27.40 -41.70 25.13
C ASP A 379 -27.47 -40.16 25.24
N SER A 380 -27.23 -39.64 26.43
CA SER A 380 -27.31 -38.22 26.76
C SER A 380 -26.00 -37.51 26.41
N ILE A 381 -24.89 -38.22 26.48
CA ILE A 381 -23.56 -37.73 26.12
C ILE A 381 -23.45 -37.67 24.60
N ASP A 382 -23.91 -38.69 23.88
CA ASP A 382 -23.97 -38.73 22.41
C ASP A 382 -24.86 -37.59 21.88
N LEU A 383 -26.08 -37.44 22.41
CA LEU A 383 -26.97 -36.34 22.03
C LEU A 383 -26.33 -34.97 22.29
N LEU A 384 -25.60 -34.82 23.39
CA LEU A 384 -24.91 -33.57 23.69
C LEU A 384 -23.78 -33.32 22.69
N GLN A 385 -22.98 -34.33 22.35
CA GLN A 385 -21.92 -34.23 21.33
C GLN A 385 -22.49 -33.88 19.95
N GLU A 386 -23.56 -34.55 19.52
CA GLU A 386 -24.27 -34.23 18.28
C GLU A 386 -24.75 -32.77 18.27
N TRP A 387 -25.26 -32.29 19.40
CA TRP A 387 -25.71 -30.91 19.54
C TRP A 387 -24.57 -29.89 19.44
N PHE A 388 -23.39 -30.19 20.02
CA PHE A 388 -22.19 -29.39 19.82
C PHE A 388 -21.77 -29.36 18.34
N GLY A 389 -21.74 -30.52 17.68
CA GLY A 389 -21.42 -30.62 16.26
C GLY A 389 -22.42 -29.84 15.38
N TYR A 390 -23.71 -29.93 15.71
CA TYR A 390 -24.76 -29.23 14.97
C TYR A 390 -24.61 -27.71 15.03
N HIS A 391 -24.17 -27.16 16.17
CA HIS A 391 -23.87 -25.74 16.34
C HIS A 391 -22.72 -25.23 15.46
N LEU A 392 -21.84 -26.10 14.96
CA LEU A 392 -20.79 -25.73 14.01
C LEU A 392 -21.34 -25.52 12.59
N THR A 393 -22.53 -26.04 12.31
CA THR A 393 -23.18 -25.96 11.00
C THR A 393 -24.19 -24.81 10.94
N LEU A 394 -24.54 -24.38 9.74
CA LEU A 394 -25.61 -23.41 9.50
C LEU A 394 -26.95 -24.07 9.16
N ASP A 395 -26.99 -25.41 9.10
CA ASP A 395 -28.20 -26.16 8.80
C ASP A 395 -29.25 -25.96 9.90
N MET A 396 -30.49 -25.73 9.50
CA MET A 396 -31.66 -25.56 10.37
C MET A 396 -32.73 -26.65 10.13
N SER A 397 -32.46 -27.63 9.26
CA SER A 397 -33.42 -28.65 8.80
C SER A 397 -33.99 -29.55 9.88
N PHE A 398 -33.32 -29.68 11.04
CA PHE A 398 -33.84 -30.48 12.15
C PHE A 398 -34.95 -29.79 12.93
N GLU A 399 -35.03 -28.46 12.86
CA GLU A 399 -36.01 -27.65 13.60
C GLU A 399 -36.05 -28.00 15.10
N LYS A 400 -34.86 -28.08 15.72
CA LYS A 400 -34.70 -28.43 17.14
C LYS A 400 -34.10 -27.30 17.95
N MET A 401 -34.47 -27.29 19.24
CA MET A 401 -33.74 -26.61 20.30
C MET A 401 -33.40 -27.62 21.41
N MET A 402 -32.35 -27.34 22.17
CA MET A 402 -31.99 -28.17 23.33
C MET A 402 -32.42 -27.51 24.63
N ILE A 403 -32.99 -28.30 25.54
CA ILE A 403 -33.33 -27.88 26.90
C ILE A 403 -32.50 -28.69 27.90
N LEU A 404 -31.57 -28.02 28.57
CA LEU A 404 -30.78 -28.58 29.65
C LEU A 404 -31.53 -28.40 30.97
N ARG A 405 -32.04 -29.50 31.52
CA ARG A 405 -32.78 -29.51 32.80
C ARG A 405 -31.94 -30.12 33.91
N GLY A 406 -31.90 -29.46 35.07
CA GLY A 406 -31.31 -30.02 36.29
C GLY A 406 -31.34 -29.05 37.45
N PRO A 407 -31.02 -29.47 38.69
CA PRO A 407 -30.94 -28.55 39.83
C PRO A 407 -29.79 -27.53 39.68
N PRO A 408 -29.74 -26.45 40.49
CA PRO A 408 -28.57 -25.58 40.56
C PRO A 408 -27.27 -26.37 40.78
N ARG A 409 -26.17 -25.92 40.16
CA ARG A 409 -24.85 -26.57 40.20
C ARG A 409 -24.78 -27.99 39.58
N SER A 410 -25.74 -28.35 38.73
CA SER A 410 -25.72 -29.62 37.97
C SER A 410 -24.85 -29.60 36.70
N GLY A 411 -23.94 -28.63 36.57
CA GLY A 411 -23.05 -28.54 35.40
C GLY A 411 -23.61 -27.84 34.14
N LYS A 412 -24.89 -27.41 34.11
CA LYS A 412 -25.51 -26.73 32.95
C LYS A 412 -24.73 -25.49 32.48
N GLY A 413 -24.35 -24.62 33.43
CA GLY A 413 -23.59 -23.41 33.12
C GLY A 413 -22.21 -23.73 32.54
N THR A 414 -21.58 -24.80 33.02
CA THR A 414 -20.30 -25.29 32.47
C THR A 414 -20.47 -25.81 31.05
N ILE A 415 -21.54 -26.58 30.75
CA ILE A 415 -21.82 -27.03 29.37
C ILE A 415 -21.96 -25.81 28.44
N LEU A 416 -22.76 -24.81 28.82
CA LEU A 416 -22.91 -23.58 28.04
C LEU A 416 -21.58 -22.83 27.87
N GLY A 417 -20.75 -22.79 28.92
CA GLY A 417 -19.42 -22.18 28.87
C GLY A 417 -18.46 -22.89 27.91
N ILE A 418 -18.45 -24.23 27.91
CA ILE A 418 -17.65 -25.03 26.96
C ILE A 418 -18.13 -24.77 25.53
N MET A 419 -19.45 -24.74 25.30
CA MET A 419 -20.00 -24.44 23.97
C MET A 419 -19.69 -23.02 23.52
N MET A 420 -19.74 -22.04 24.42
CA MET A 420 -19.34 -20.66 24.13
C MET A 420 -17.87 -20.56 23.74
N ALA A 421 -16.99 -21.24 24.47
CA ALA A 421 -15.56 -21.29 24.17
C ALA A 421 -15.27 -21.98 22.82
N MET A 422 -15.99 -23.06 22.50
CA MET A 422 -15.89 -23.77 21.22
C MET A 422 -16.30 -22.87 20.04
N LEU A 423 -17.44 -22.18 20.16
CA LEU A 423 -17.94 -21.34 19.06
C LEU A 423 -17.21 -19.99 18.97
N GLY A 424 -16.70 -19.49 20.10
CA GLY A 424 -16.16 -18.15 20.24
C GLY A 424 -17.25 -17.12 20.61
N ASP A 425 -16.90 -16.17 21.47
CA ASP A 425 -17.82 -15.17 22.04
C ASP A 425 -18.56 -14.37 20.96
N ASP A 426 -17.89 -14.09 19.85
CA ASP A 426 -18.46 -13.35 18.73
C ASP A 426 -19.54 -14.13 17.96
N GLN A 427 -19.58 -15.45 18.07
CA GLN A 427 -20.55 -16.32 17.38
C GLN A 427 -21.79 -16.61 18.22
N VAL A 428 -21.76 -16.23 19.51
CA VAL A 428 -22.81 -16.53 20.48
C VAL A 428 -23.56 -15.27 20.86
N VAL A 429 -24.81 -15.46 21.26
CA VAL A 429 -25.61 -14.45 21.98
C VAL A 429 -26.25 -15.10 23.19
N SER A 430 -26.08 -14.47 24.35
CA SER A 430 -26.83 -14.81 25.55
C SER A 430 -27.97 -13.81 25.70
N THR A 431 -29.21 -14.29 25.74
CA THR A 431 -30.41 -13.45 25.80
C THR A 431 -31.46 -14.04 26.74
N GLU A 432 -32.52 -13.27 27.00
CA GLU A 432 -33.69 -13.71 27.76
C GLU A 432 -34.89 -13.82 26.83
N LEU A 433 -35.86 -14.69 27.17
CA LEU A 433 -37.12 -14.81 26.43
C LEU A 433 -37.90 -13.48 26.38
N SER A 434 -37.84 -12.71 27.46
CA SER A 434 -38.44 -11.37 27.57
C SER A 434 -37.87 -10.39 26.54
N ALA A 435 -36.55 -10.42 26.34
CA ALA A 435 -35.85 -9.59 25.37
C ALA A 435 -36.17 -10.01 23.93
N LEU A 436 -36.29 -11.32 23.68
CA LEU A 436 -36.69 -11.86 22.37
C LEU A 436 -38.09 -11.38 21.96
N ALA A 437 -39.03 -11.27 22.90
CA ALA A 437 -40.39 -10.78 22.64
C ALA A 437 -40.43 -9.33 22.12
N THR A 438 -39.42 -8.50 22.41
CA THR A 438 -39.39 -7.08 21.99
C THR A 438 -39.21 -6.89 20.48
N ASP A 439 -39.53 -5.71 19.95
CA ASP A 439 -39.39 -5.38 18.51
C ASP A 439 -37.96 -5.56 17.98
N PHE A 440 -36.95 -5.42 18.84
CA PHE A 440 -35.53 -5.55 18.49
C PHE A 440 -34.96 -6.94 18.82
N GLY A 441 -35.78 -7.89 19.28
CA GLY A 441 -35.34 -9.19 19.82
C GLY A 441 -34.53 -10.05 18.83
N TYR A 442 -34.77 -9.90 17.53
CA TYR A 442 -34.03 -10.63 16.49
C TYR A 442 -32.70 -9.98 16.08
N ALA A 443 -32.52 -8.68 16.31
CA ALA A 443 -31.33 -7.97 15.84
C ALA A 443 -30.01 -8.55 16.39
N PRO A 444 -29.93 -8.97 17.68
CA PRO A 444 -28.73 -9.60 18.23
C PRO A 444 -28.43 -11.00 17.65
N LEU A 445 -29.43 -11.68 17.05
CA LEU A 445 -29.29 -13.04 16.53
C LEU A 445 -28.66 -13.09 15.14
N VAL A 446 -28.63 -11.96 14.42
CA VAL A 446 -28.15 -11.89 13.04
C VAL A 446 -26.67 -12.29 12.97
N GLY A 447 -26.39 -13.34 12.20
CA GLY A 447 -25.04 -13.85 11.99
C GLY A 447 -24.45 -14.55 13.22
N LYS A 448 -25.28 -15.06 14.14
CA LYS A 448 -24.85 -15.87 15.28
C LYS A 448 -25.09 -17.36 15.01
N SER A 449 -24.25 -18.23 15.55
CA SER A 449 -24.39 -19.69 15.47
C SER A 449 -25.18 -20.27 16.63
N ALA A 450 -25.16 -19.61 17.80
CA ALA A 450 -25.86 -20.07 18.99
C ALA A 450 -26.54 -18.94 19.74
N ALA A 451 -27.74 -19.23 20.23
CA ALA A 451 -28.48 -18.37 21.15
C ALA A 451 -28.73 -19.12 22.46
N PHE A 452 -28.20 -18.60 23.56
CA PHE A 452 -28.35 -19.18 24.89
C PHE A 452 -29.41 -18.44 25.67
N LEU A 453 -30.28 -19.22 26.31
CA LEU A 453 -31.31 -18.76 27.24
C LEU A 453 -30.94 -19.26 28.64
N PRO A 454 -29.98 -18.61 29.34
CA PRO A 454 -29.58 -19.02 30.68
C PRO A 454 -30.66 -18.66 31.70
N ASP A 455 -30.90 -19.56 32.66
CA ASP A 455 -31.77 -19.31 33.82
C ASP A 455 -33.09 -18.63 33.45
N ALA A 456 -33.85 -19.24 32.54
CA ALA A 456 -35.22 -18.79 32.24
C ALA A 456 -36.09 -18.94 33.50
N LYS A 457 -36.07 -17.91 34.36
CA LYS A 457 -36.81 -17.88 35.63
C LYS A 457 -38.30 -17.84 35.34
N VAL A 458 -39.04 -18.68 36.05
CA VAL A 458 -40.48 -18.85 35.88
C VAL A 458 -41.24 -17.64 36.47
N GLY A 459 -41.22 -16.49 35.79
CA GLY A 459 -42.08 -15.33 36.00
C GLY A 459 -42.95 -15.05 34.76
N TRP A 460 -44.11 -15.69 34.69
CA TRP A 460 -44.64 -16.35 33.48
C TRP A 460 -45.97 -15.79 32.91
N LYS A 461 -46.24 -14.48 32.97
CA LYS A 461 -47.64 -14.04 32.70
C LYS A 461 -47.90 -12.99 31.63
N ARG A 462 -46.89 -12.30 31.06
CA ARG A 462 -47.21 -11.17 30.16
C ARG A 462 -46.87 -11.33 28.67
N ASN A 463 -45.83 -12.07 28.27
CA ASN A 463 -45.40 -12.14 26.86
C ASN A 463 -44.94 -13.54 26.38
N ILE A 464 -45.41 -14.64 26.99
CA ILE A 464 -44.95 -16.00 26.64
C ILE A 464 -45.27 -16.34 25.18
N GLY A 465 -46.54 -16.19 24.77
CA GLY A 465 -46.96 -16.56 23.42
C GLY A 465 -46.12 -15.88 22.34
N GLN A 466 -45.81 -14.59 22.51
CA GLN A 466 -44.98 -13.84 21.56
C GLN A 466 -43.52 -14.31 21.56
N ALA A 467 -42.93 -14.61 22.73
CA ALA A 467 -41.57 -15.13 22.81
C ALA A 467 -41.47 -16.53 22.19
N THR A 468 -42.44 -17.40 22.48
CA THR A 468 -42.53 -18.77 21.92
C THR A 468 -42.71 -18.72 20.41
N GLU A 469 -43.62 -17.90 19.90
CA GLU A 469 -43.83 -17.71 18.45
C GLU A 469 -42.52 -17.29 17.77
N LYS A 470 -41.83 -16.30 18.33
CA LYS A 470 -40.56 -15.83 17.76
C LYS A 470 -39.46 -16.90 17.79
N LEU A 471 -39.38 -17.64 18.88
CA LEU A 471 -38.44 -18.74 19.03
C LEU A 471 -38.74 -19.85 18.01
N LEU A 472 -40.01 -20.21 17.81
CA LEU A 472 -40.43 -21.20 16.82
C LEU A 472 -40.16 -20.74 15.38
N GLN A 473 -40.38 -19.46 15.05
CA GLN A 473 -40.03 -18.90 13.73
C GLN A 473 -38.55 -19.09 13.40
N VAL A 474 -37.65 -18.85 14.37
CA VAL A 474 -36.22 -19.04 14.17
C VAL A 474 -35.85 -20.52 14.11
N ILE A 475 -36.42 -21.36 14.98
CA ILE A 475 -36.18 -22.80 14.98
C ILE A 475 -36.64 -23.45 13.66
N GLY A 476 -37.79 -23.04 13.13
CA GLY A 476 -38.30 -23.47 11.83
C GLY A 476 -37.50 -22.91 10.64
N GLY A 477 -36.56 -22.01 10.87
CA GLY A 477 -35.73 -21.41 9.82
C GLY A 477 -36.49 -20.42 8.92
N ASP A 478 -37.66 -19.93 9.35
CA ASP A 478 -38.46 -18.99 8.59
C ASP A 478 -37.74 -17.63 8.42
N PRO A 479 -37.89 -16.96 7.27
CA PRO A 479 -37.41 -15.59 7.12
C PRO A 479 -38.20 -14.64 8.03
N VAL A 480 -37.50 -13.89 8.87
CA VAL A 480 -38.10 -12.94 9.82
C VAL A 480 -37.73 -11.50 9.49
N GLY A 481 -38.60 -10.56 9.87
CA GLY A 481 -38.31 -9.13 9.83
C GLY A 481 -37.41 -8.73 10.99
N VAL A 482 -36.24 -8.16 10.71
CA VAL A 482 -35.28 -7.71 11.73
C VAL A 482 -35.27 -6.19 11.82
N ASN A 483 -35.78 -5.66 12.93
CA ASN A 483 -35.69 -4.25 13.27
C ASN A 483 -34.42 -4.00 14.10
N ALA A 484 -33.55 -3.11 13.65
CA ALA A 484 -32.37 -2.67 14.39
C ALA A 484 -32.50 -1.18 14.72
N LYS A 485 -32.13 -0.80 15.94
CA LYS A 485 -32.26 0.59 16.42
C LYS A 485 -31.55 1.56 15.48
N PHE A 486 -32.26 2.60 15.05
CA PHE A 486 -31.76 3.64 14.11
C PHE A 486 -31.37 3.12 12.72
N LYS A 487 -31.92 1.99 12.28
CA LYS A 487 -31.69 1.42 10.95
C LYS A 487 -33.01 1.02 10.30
N ASP A 488 -32.99 0.90 8.98
CA ASP A 488 -34.12 0.37 8.23
C ASP A 488 -34.40 -1.09 8.60
N VAL A 489 -35.68 -1.45 8.60
CA VAL A 489 -36.13 -2.81 8.89
C VAL A 489 -35.71 -3.73 7.75
N ARG A 490 -34.98 -4.79 8.07
CA ARG A 490 -34.66 -5.85 7.11
C ARG A 490 -35.86 -6.80 7.03
N GLY A 491 -36.65 -6.69 5.96
CA GLY A 491 -37.94 -7.38 5.86
C GLY A 491 -37.89 -8.92 5.78
N ALA A 492 -36.78 -9.50 5.34
CA ALA A 492 -36.61 -10.95 5.24
C ALA A 492 -35.16 -11.35 5.54
N VAL A 493 -34.92 -11.87 6.74
CA VAL A 493 -33.61 -12.38 7.18
C VAL A 493 -33.80 -13.79 7.71
N ARG A 494 -33.00 -14.74 7.22
CA ARG A 494 -32.94 -16.09 7.82
C ARG A 494 -31.92 -16.09 8.95
N LEU A 495 -32.36 -16.47 10.14
CA LEU A 495 -31.50 -16.61 11.30
C LEU A 495 -31.07 -18.07 11.42
N THR A 496 -29.76 -18.30 11.54
CA THR A 496 -29.14 -19.65 11.56
C THR A 496 -28.72 -20.10 12.95
N CYS A 497 -29.01 -19.30 13.98
CA CYS A 497 -28.64 -19.61 15.36
C CYS A 497 -29.56 -20.70 15.93
N LYS A 498 -28.95 -21.69 16.59
CA LYS A 498 -29.68 -22.74 17.32
C LYS A 498 -29.86 -22.33 18.78
N PHE A 499 -31.00 -22.66 19.37
CA PHE A 499 -31.30 -22.29 20.76
C PHE A 499 -30.91 -23.41 21.74
N THR A 500 -30.14 -23.03 22.77
CA THR A 500 -29.95 -23.87 23.96
C THR A 500 -30.48 -23.16 25.19
N MET A 501 -31.42 -23.79 25.89
CA MET A 501 -32.05 -23.25 27.09
C MET A 501 -31.63 -24.04 28.32
N ALA A 502 -31.19 -23.36 29.38
CA ALA A 502 -30.87 -23.99 30.65
C ALA A 502 -31.95 -23.64 31.69
N VAL A 503 -32.59 -24.66 32.26
CA VAL A 503 -33.68 -24.49 33.23
C VAL A 503 -33.50 -25.39 34.46
N ASN A 504 -34.06 -24.93 35.58
CA ASN A 504 -34.21 -25.75 36.77
C ASN A 504 -35.56 -26.49 36.79
N ILE A 505 -36.62 -25.83 36.31
CA ILE A 505 -37.98 -26.34 36.20
C ILE A 505 -38.41 -26.23 34.75
N MET A 506 -39.10 -27.24 34.23
CA MET A 506 -39.56 -27.21 32.85
C MET A 506 -40.56 -26.07 32.64
N PRO A 507 -40.35 -25.25 31.59
CA PRO A 507 -41.33 -24.27 31.16
C PRO A 507 -42.54 -24.94 30.48
N GLU A 508 -43.76 -24.45 30.70
CA GLU A 508 -44.96 -24.78 29.89
C GLU A 508 -44.92 -24.02 28.55
N ILE A 509 -44.06 -24.45 27.62
CA ILE A 509 -43.89 -23.79 26.31
C ILE A 509 -44.92 -24.24 25.28
#